data_AF-A0A7C4GEL1-F1
#
_entry.id   AF-A0A7C4GEL1-F1
#
_cell.length_a   1.000
_cell.length_b   1.000
_cell.length_c   1.000
_cell.angle_alpha   90.00
_cell.angle_beta   90.00
_cell.angle_gamma   90.00
#
_symmetry.space_group_name_H-M   'P 1'
#
loop_
_entity.id
_entity.type
_entity.pdbx_description
1 polymer ?
#
loop_
_entity_poly.entity_id
_entity_poly.type
_entity_poly.pdbx_seq_one_letter_code
_entity_poly.pdbx_strand_id
1 'polypeptide(L)'
;MPRLTPQVIALADLLAEHSAPAAPELVRAEEGGAVRCLACAHRCRVLPGRDGVCRVRFNRDGTLRVPHGYVAGLAVDPLEKKPFFHAYPGRETVSFGMLGCDLHCSYCQNWITSQTLRDARAISAPHFVTAE
;
A
#
# COMPACT_ATOMS: atom_id res chain seq x y z
N MET A 1 1.28 28.17 -10.73
CA MET A 1 1.06 27.03 -9.81
C MET A 1 1.07 27.57 -8.39
N PRO A 2 -0.01 27.41 -7.60
CA PRO A 2 0.01 27.86 -6.21
C PRO A 2 1.09 27.05 -5.48
N ARG A 3 2.04 27.75 -4.85
CA ARG A 3 3.02 27.11 -3.97
C ARG A 3 2.26 26.68 -2.72
N LEU A 4 1.74 25.47 -2.72
CA LEU A 4 1.28 24.80 -1.51
C LEU A 4 2.52 24.61 -0.65
N THR A 5 2.65 25.41 0.42
CA THR A 5 3.56 25.10 1.51
C THR A 5 3.21 23.69 2.00
N PRO A 6 4.14 22.72 1.97
CA PRO A 6 3.81 21.37 2.41
C PRO A 6 3.56 21.46 3.91
N GLN A 7 2.29 21.39 4.31
CA GLN A 7 1.99 21.04 5.69
C GLN A 7 2.65 19.69 5.95
N VAL A 8 3.34 19.58 7.08
CA VAL A 8 3.97 18.32 7.50
C VAL A 8 2.83 17.39 7.91
N ILE A 9 2.26 16.68 6.94
CA ILE A 9 1.20 15.69 7.14
C ILE A 9 1.86 14.34 7.33
N ALA A 10 1.38 13.56 8.30
CA ALA A 10 1.86 12.20 8.48
C ALA A 10 1.55 11.38 7.23
N LEU A 11 2.51 10.55 6.81
CA LEU A 11 2.38 9.75 5.59
C LEU A 11 1.13 8.87 5.64
N ALA A 12 0.79 8.30 6.80
CA ALA A 12 -0.42 7.49 6.97
C ALA A 12 -1.71 8.26 6.64
N ASP A 13 -1.80 9.54 7.03
CA ASP A 13 -2.97 10.38 6.78
C ASP A 13 -3.09 10.71 5.29
N LEU A 14 -1.97 11.09 4.65
CA LEU A 14 -1.91 11.31 3.21
C LEU A 14 -2.39 10.08 2.44
N LEU A 15 -1.90 8.89 2.78
CA LEU A 15 -2.31 7.66 2.09
C LEU A 15 -3.76 7.26 2.40
N ALA A 16 -4.31 7.64 3.55
CA ALA A 16 -5.71 7.38 3.87
C ALA A 16 -6.67 8.17 2.96
N GLU A 17 -6.27 9.37 2.52
CA GLU A 17 -6.98 10.15 1.48
C GLU A 17 -6.87 9.46 0.10
N HIS A 18 -5.71 8.88 -0.21
CA HIS A 18 -5.47 8.08 -1.41
C HIS A 18 -5.86 6.60 -1.23
N SER A 19 -7.14 6.38 -0.94
CA SER A 19 -7.73 5.06 -0.78
C SER A 19 -9.04 4.90 -1.55
N ALA A 20 -9.46 3.66 -1.76
CA ALA A 20 -10.76 3.30 -2.34
C ALA A 20 -11.41 2.16 -1.55
N PRO A 21 -12.73 1.91 -1.68
CA PRO A 21 -13.34 0.70 -1.15
C PRO A 21 -12.68 -0.54 -1.77
N ALA A 22 -12.45 -1.57 -0.96
CA ALA A 22 -11.95 -2.84 -1.44
C ALA A 22 -12.95 -3.51 -2.41
N ALA A 23 -12.42 -4.33 -3.31
CA ALA A 23 -13.24 -5.19 -4.16
C ALA A 23 -14.12 -6.12 -3.29
N PRO A 24 -15.44 -6.24 -3.55
CA PRO A 24 -16.37 -7.01 -2.71
C PRO A 24 -15.96 -8.47 -2.50
N GLU A 25 -15.38 -9.11 -3.51
CA GLU A 25 -14.92 -10.50 -3.47
C GLU A 25 -13.76 -10.74 -2.48
N LEU A 26 -13.06 -9.68 -2.06
CA LEU A 26 -11.96 -9.73 -1.09
C LEU A 26 -12.39 -9.33 0.33
N VAL A 27 -13.68 -9.14 0.58
CA VAL A 27 -14.21 -8.69 1.86
C VAL A 27 -15.38 -9.55 2.31
N ARG A 28 -15.40 -9.91 3.59
CA ARG A 28 -16.60 -10.43 4.25
C ARG A 28 -16.95 -9.53 5.42
N ALA A 29 -18.16 -8.98 5.42
CA ALA A 29 -18.69 -8.24 6.56
C ALA A 29 -18.86 -9.16 7.78
N GLU A 30 -18.58 -8.65 8.97
CA GLU A 30 -18.76 -9.34 10.24
C GLU A 30 -19.52 -8.43 11.22
N GLU A 31 -19.99 -9.00 12.33
CA GLU A 31 -20.75 -8.28 13.35
C GLU A 31 -19.98 -7.09 13.94
N GLY A 32 -20.73 -6.08 14.38
CA GLY A 32 -20.17 -4.87 15.00
C GLY A 32 -19.38 -3.98 14.04
N GLY A 33 -19.68 -4.05 12.73
CA GLY A 33 -18.98 -3.27 11.70
C GLY A 33 -17.56 -3.76 11.41
N ALA A 34 -17.16 -4.93 11.93
CA ALA A 34 -15.89 -5.53 11.60
C ALA A 34 -15.89 -6.03 10.15
N VAL A 35 -14.72 -6.05 9.52
CA VAL A 35 -14.54 -6.61 8.18
C VAL A 35 -13.44 -7.65 8.18
N ARG A 36 -13.67 -8.75 7.49
CA ARG A 36 -12.65 -9.75 7.19
C ARG A 36 -12.03 -9.42 5.84
N CYS A 37 -10.75 -9.06 5.83
CA CYS A 37 -9.99 -8.89 4.59
C CYS A 37 -9.52 -10.27 4.11
N LEU A 38 -9.75 -10.62 2.85
CA LEU A 38 -9.36 -11.90 2.24
C LEU A 38 -8.23 -11.75 1.20
N ALA A 39 -7.64 -10.56 1.09
CA ALA A 39 -6.63 -10.25 0.08
C ALA A 39 -5.30 -11.00 0.26
N CYS A 40 -5.00 -11.52 1.46
CA CYS A 40 -3.82 -12.32 1.73
C CYS A 40 -4.09 -13.38 2.80
N ALA A 41 -3.10 -14.25 3.03
CA ALA A 41 -3.21 -15.39 3.94
C ALA A 41 -3.48 -15.02 5.41
N HIS A 42 -3.13 -13.80 5.85
CA HIS A 42 -3.41 -13.35 7.21
C HIS A 42 -4.91 -13.24 7.53
N ARG A 43 -5.75 -13.09 6.51
CA ARG A 43 -7.21 -12.97 6.63
C ARG A 43 -7.63 -12.05 7.79
N CYS A 44 -7.06 -10.85 7.85
CA CYS A 44 -7.19 -9.97 9.02
C CYS A 44 -8.66 -9.68 9.34
N ARG A 45 -9.02 -9.80 10.63
CA ARG A 45 -10.26 -9.20 11.17
C ARG A 45 -9.98 -7.75 11.51
N VAL A 46 -10.52 -6.82 10.73
CA VAL A 46 -10.26 -5.39 10.88
C VAL A 46 -11.49 -4.76 11.52
N LEU A 47 -11.36 -4.37 12.79
CA LEU A 47 -12.41 -3.64 13.51
C LEU A 47 -12.56 -2.20 12.98
N PRO A 48 -13.72 -1.54 13.14
CA PRO A 48 -13.88 -0.13 12.79
C PRO A 48 -12.75 0.74 13.37
N GLY A 49 -12.19 1.64 12.54
CA GLY A 49 -11.08 2.52 12.93
C GLY A 49 -9.73 1.83 13.12
N ARG A 50 -9.60 0.55 12.77
CA ARG A 50 -8.35 -0.22 12.85
C ARG A 50 -7.83 -0.56 11.46
N ASP A 51 -6.57 -0.93 11.43
CA ASP A 51 -5.83 -1.35 10.25
C ASP A 51 -5.49 -2.84 10.29
N GLY A 52 -5.29 -3.44 9.11
CA GLY A 52 -4.74 -4.78 8.96
C GLY A 52 -3.24 -4.78 9.19
N VAL A 53 -2.64 -5.97 9.31
CA VAL A 53 -1.21 -6.13 9.61
C VAL A 53 -0.27 -5.42 8.62
N CYS A 54 -0.71 -5.23 7.38
CA CYS A 54 0.03 -4.52 6.33
C CYS A 54 0.07 -3.00 6.47
N ARG A 55 -0.66 -2.42 7.44
CA ARG A 55 -0.78 -0.97 7.71
C ARG A 55 -1.40 -0.11 6.60
N VAL A 56 -1.81 -0.71 5.47
CA VAL A 56 -2.37 0.02 4.33
C VAL A 56 -3.82 -0.31 3.99
N ARG A 57 -4.35 -1.40 4.53
CA ARG A 57 -5.77 -1.73 4.46
C ARG A 57 -6.38 -1.45 5.82
N PHE A 58 -7.43 -0.65 5.87
CA PHE A 58 -8.05 -0.22 7.14
C PHE A 58 -9.57 -0.18 7.02
N ASN A 59 -10.26 -0.30 8.15
CA ASN A 59 -11.71 -0.25 8.19
C ASN A 59 -12.17 1.17 8.54
N ARG A 60 -12.88 1.81 7.60
CA ARG A 60 -13.58 3.07 7.81
C ARG A 60 -15.07 2.78 7.78
N ASP A 61 -15.71 2.87 8.94
CA ASP A 61 -17.17 2.76 9.12
C ASP A 61 -17.79 1.48 8.52
N GLY A 62 -17.14 0.33 8.75
CA GLY A 62 -17.59 -0.96 8.22
C GLY A 62 -17.15 -1.25 6.78
N THR A 63 -16.41 -0.34 6.14
CA THR A 63 -15.88 -0.50 4.80
C THR A 63 -14.37 -0.71 4.85
N LEU A 64 -13.89 -1.81 4.26
CA LEU A 64 -12.45 -1.99 4.06
C LEU A 64 -11.97 -1.02 2.97
N ARG A 65 -11.04 -0.14 3.33
CA ARG A 65 -10.33 0.78 2.44
C ARG A 65 -9.00 0.16 2.03
N VAL A 66 -8.63 0.34 0.76
CA VAL A 66 -7.39 -0.18 0.15
C VAL A 66 -6.61 0.95 -0.53
N PRO A 67 -5.29 0.82 -0.69
CA PRO A 67 -4.47 1.81 -1.39
C PRO A 67 -4.95 2.06 -2.82
N HIS A 68 -5.04 3.32 -3.23
CA HIS A 68 -5.49 3.69 -4.56
C HIS A 68 -4.95 5.06 -4.98
N GLY A 69 -4.57 5.21 -6.25
CA GLY A 69 -4.19 6.52 -6.81
C GLY A 69 -2.80 7.04 -6.41
N TYR A 70 -1.89 6.16 -6.00
CA TYR A 70 -0.47 6.48 -5.82
C TYR A 70 0.39 5.27 -6.20
N VAL A 71 1.72 5.42 -6.19
CA VAL A 71 2.69 4.31 -6.16
C VAL A 71 3.83 4.70 -5.23
N ALA A 72 4.38 3.73 -4.49
CA ALA A 72 5.56 3.92 -3.65
C ALA A 72 6.86 4.00 -4.47
N GLY A 73 6.84 3.38 -5.64
CA GLY A 73 7.94 3.35 -6.59
C GLY A 73 7.47 2.81 -7.93
N LEU A 74 8.14 3.28 -8.98
CA LEU A 74 7.99 2.85 -10.35
C LEU A 74 9.40 2.66 -10.91
N ALA A 75 9.69 1.50 -11.47
CA ALA A 75 10.99 1.22 -12.08
C ALA A 75 10.80 0.41 -13.36
N VAL A 76 11.56 0.78 -14.39
CA VAL A 76 11.76 -0.05 -15.58
C VAL A 76 13.13 -0.68 -15.44
N ASP A 77 13.17 -2.00 -15.27
CA ASP A 77 14.41 -2.77 -15.09
C ASP A 77 14.41 -3.99 -16.02
N PRO A 78 15.58 -4.53 -16.39
CA PRO A 78 15.67 -5.84 -17.05
C PRO A 78 14.97 -6.94 -16.24
N LEU A 79 14.33 -7.87 -16.94
CA LEU A 79 13.63 -9.00 -16.34
C LEU A 79 14.55 -9.87 -15.47
N GLU A 80 15.86 -9.91 -15.76
CA GLU A 80 16.89 -10.63 -15.01
C GLU A 80 17.04 -10.16 -13.55
N LYS A 81 16.58 -8.94 -13.22
CA LYS A 81 16.51 -8.46 -11.82
C LYS A 81 15.40 -9.15 -11.02
N LYS A 82 14.40 -9.70 -11.70
CA LYS A 82 13.22 -10.33 -11.07
C LYS A 82 13.52 -11.80 -10.79
N PRO A 83 12.92 -12.41 -9.75
CA PRO A 83 13.18 -13.80 -9.38
C PRO A 83 12.48 -14.80 -10.33
N PHE A 84 12.64 -14.64 -11.64
CA PHE A 84 12.09 -15.51 -12.67
C PHE A 84 13.22 -16.18 -13.45
N PHE A 85 13.21 -17.51 -13.50
CA PHE A 85 14.21 -18.28 -14.23
C PHE A 85 13.83 -18.43 -15.70
N HIS A 86 14.68 -17.96 -16.61
CA HIS A 86 14.49 -18.02 -18.07
C HIS A 86 13.12 -17.53 -18.57
N ALA A 87 12.48 -16.60 -17.85
CA ALA A 87 11.37 -15.85 -18.41
C ALA A 87 11.95 -14.78 -19.34
N TYR A 88 11.46 -14.73 -20.58
CA TYR A 88 11.72 -13.70 -21.60
C TYR A 88 13.07 -12.95 -21.53
N PRO A 89 14.21 -13.62 -21.74
CA PRO A 89 15.54 -12.99 -21.60
C PRO A 89 15.72 -11.71 -22.42
N GLY A 90 16.38 -10.72 -21.84
CA GLY A 90 16.69 -9.42 -22.46
C GLY A 90 15.51 -8.44 -22.54
N ARG A 91 14.35 -8.77 -21.94
CA ARG A 91 13.17 -7.88 -21.93
C ARG A 91 13.17 -6.95 -20.73
N GLU A 92 12.57 -5.79 -20.93
CA GLU A 92 12.29 -4.84 -19.86
C GLU A 92 11.00 -5.21 -19.11
N THR A 93 10.97 -4.87 -17.83
CA THR A 93 9.82 -5.04 -16.96
C THR A 93 9.50 -3.74 -16.25
N VAL A 94 8.21 -3.40 -16.22
CA VAL A 94 7.70 -2.33 -15.36
C VAL A 94 7.35 -2.95 -14.02
N SER A 95 7.98 -2.45 -12.95
CA SER A 95 7.67 -2.80 -11.57
C SER A 95 7.13 -1.58 -10.85
N PHE A 96 5.96 -1.74 -10.24
CA PHE A 96 5.34 -0.74 -9.39
C PHE A 96 4.69 -1.43 -8.20
N GLY A 97 4.51 -0.67 -7.13
CA GLY A 97 3.89 -1.19 -5.92
C GLY A 97 3.46 -0.07 -4.99
N MET A 98 2.57 -0.40 -4.07
CA MET A 98 2.11 0.50 -3.01
C MET A 98 3.00 0.36 -1.79
N LEU A 99 2.82 1.25 -0.81
CA LEU A 99 3.45 1.09 0.51
C LEU A 99 2.80 -0.07 1.27
N GLY A 100 3.50 -0.54 2.31
CA GLY A 100 3.02 -1.56 3.23
C GLY A 100 3.34 -3.00 2.80
N CYS A 101 3.54 -3.85 3.79
CA CYS A 101 3.82 -5.27 3.62
C CYS A 101 3.21 -6.04 4.80
N ASP A 102 2.59 -7.19 4.52
CA ASP A 102 2.07 -8.10 5.53
C ASP A 102 3.15 -8.99 6.16
N LEU A 103 4.41 -8.89 5.72
CA LEU A 103 5.56 -9.61 6.27
C LEU A 103 6.44 -8.73 7.18
N HIS A 104 7.22 -9.38 8.03
CA HIS A 104 8.19 -8.78 8.98
C HIS A 104 9.59 -9.39 8.82
N CYS A 105 10.11 -9.40 7.59
CA CYS A 105 11.42 -9.98 7.30
C CYS A 105 12.54 -9.29 8.10
N SER A 106 13.39 -10.07 8.79
CA SER A 106 14.52 -9.54 9.56
C SER A 106 15.56 -8.80 8.71
N TYR A 107 15.68 -9.15 7.43
CA TYR A 107 16.62 -8.54 6.47
C TYR A 107 15.87 -7.98 5.25
N CYS A 108 14.85 -7.15 5.51
CA CYS A 108 14.01 -6.59 4.44
C CYS A 108 14.82 -5.63 3.55
N GLN A 109 15.13 -6.04 2.32
CA GLN A 109 15.77 -5.16 1.32
C GLN A 109 14.87 -3.99 0.91
N ASN A 110 13.55 -4.18 1.02
CA ASN A 110 12.53 -3.18 0.70
C ASN A 110 11.98 -2.51 1.98
N TRP A 111 12.78 -2.39 3.05
CA TRP A 111 12.31 -1.93 4.36
C TRP A 111 11.59 -0.58 4.28
N ILE A 112 12.14 0.39 3.53
CA ILE A 112 11.56 1.73 3.39
C ILE A 112 10.14 1.64 2.84
N THR A 113 9.88 0.91 1.76
CA THR A 113 8.52 0.83 1.20
C THR A 113 7.60 -0.10 2.01
N SER A 114 8.17 -1.09 2.70
CA SER A 114 7.41 -2.14 3.40
C SER A 114 7.00 -1.77 4.82
N GLN A 115 7.86 -1.05 5.54
CA GLN A 115 7.79 -0.89 7.01
C GLN A 115 7.61 0.56 7.47
N THR A 116 7.82 1.56 6.60
CA THR A 116 7.74 2.99 6.98
C THR A 116 6.44 3.37 7.67
N LEU A 117 5.30 2.79 7.26
CA LEU A 117 3.99 3.06 7.87
C LEU A 117 3.82 2.53 9.30
N ARG A 118 4.85 1.90 9.87
CA ARG A 118 4.90 1.53 11.29
C ARG A 118 5.48 2.65 12.16
N ASP A 119 6.12 3.68 11.59
CA ASP A 119 6.50 4.91 12.30
C ASP A 119 5.43 5.98 12.04
N ALA A 120 4.72 6.39 13.09
CA ALA A 120 3.68 7.42 13.01
C ALA A 120 4.24 8.80 12.62
N ARG A 121 5.55 9.02 12.70
CA ARG A 121 6.23 10.27 12.32
C ARG A 121 6.76 10.23 10.88
N ALA A 122 6.54 9.13 10.16
CA ALA A 122 6.94 9.04 8.77
C ALA A 122 6.24 10.13 7.96
N ILE A 123 7.00 10.81 7.11
CA ILE A 123 6.54 11.84 6.19
C ILE A 123 7.07 11.53 4.80
N SER A 124 6.36 11.97 3.77
CA SER A 124 6.85 11.92 2.39
C SER A 124 6.34 13.13 1.61
N ALA A 125 7.19 13.68 0.76
CA ALA A 125 6.75 14.67 -0.22
C ALA A 125 6.22 13.91 -1.46
N PRO A 126 4.90 13.95 -1.74
CA PRO A 126 4.37 13.29 -2.93
C PRO A 126 4.87 13.97 -4.19
N HIS A 127 5.20 13.17 -5.20
CA HIS A 127 5.40 13.65 -6.56
C HIS A 127 4.12 13.41 -7.35
N PHE A 128 3.39 14.49 -7.66
CA PHE A 128 2.17 14.41 -8.42
C PHE A 128 2.49 14.23 -9.91
N VAL A 129 1.86 13.23 -10.52
CA VAL A 129 2.01 12.91 -11.94
C VAL A 129 0.65 12.80 -12.60
N THR A 130 0.57 13.25 -13.84
CA THR A 130 -0.57 13.06 -14.75
C THR A 130 -0.22 12.00 -15.78
N ALA A 131 -1.23 11.50 -16.51
CA ALA A 131 -1.00 10.56 -17.61
C ALA A 131 -0.46 11.25 -18.88
N GLU A 132 -0.52 12.58 -18.91
CA GLU A 132 0.03 13.46 -19.97
C GLU A 132 1.54 13.68 -19.83
#